data_AF-A0A2I6QLW9-F1
#
_entry.id   AF-A0A2I6QLW9-F1
#
_cell.length_a   1.000
_cell.length_b   1.000
_cell.length_c   1.000
_cell.angle_alpha   90.00
_cell.angle_beta   90.00
_cell.angle_gamma   90.00
#
_symmetry.space_group_name_H-M   'P 1'
#
loop_
_entity.id
_entity.type
_entity.pdbx_description
1 polymer ?
#
loop_
_entity_poly.entity_id
_entity_poly.type
_entity_poly.pdbx_seq_one_letter_code
_entity_poly.pdbx_strand_id
1 'polypeptide(L)'
;MHCPSCGQQQVSSQTKFCSRCGLPLGLIAEVVSHGGYLPQLEQLNTKPPFFNKKKGVVFGSLWFIFFTMFTTAFFGILNAPEELIAILAVTGVFGAMMIIIGSLVLLPSSKARFPVGAGLQPAPPPGQMHPPAHQGALPPTQATPAEMYGTPRAGSWRDTNDLQPTSVTESTTRLLNDRER
;
A
#
# COMPACT_ATOMS: atom_id res chain seq x y z
N MET A 1 -24.44 9.64 -2.85
CA MET A 1 -23.86 9.82 -1.49
C MET A 1 -23.24 11.21 -1.41
N HIS A 2 -23.22 11.85 -0.24
CA HIS A 2 -22.62 13.18 -0.06
C HIS A 2 -21.20 13.05 0.50
N CYS A 3 -20.28 13.92 0.05
CA CYS A 3 -18.95 14.00 0.62
C CYS A 3 -19.01 14.62 2.03
N PRO A 4 -18.48 13.97 3.08
CA PRO A 4 -18.53 14.50 4.44
C PRO A 4 -17.67 15.76 4.65
N SER A 5 -16.66 15.98 3.81
CA SER A 5 -15.76 17.13 3.94
C SER A 5 -16.30 18.39 3.26
N CYS A 6 -16.92 18.26 2.08
CA CYS A 6 -17.34 19.42 1.28
C CYS A 6 -18.84 19.48 0.97
N GLY A 7 -19.63 18.51 1.46
CA GLY A 7 -21.09 18.46 1.30
C GLY A 7 -21.60 18.25 -0.12
N GLN A 8 -20.73 18.05 -1.12
CA GLN A 8 -21.18 17.85 -2.50
C GLN A 8 -21.76 16.45 -2.72
N GLN A 9 -22.81 16.40 -3.53
CA GLN A 9 -23.42 15.15 -3.98
C GLN A 9 -22.52 14.50 -5.03
N GLN A 10 -22.10 13.25 -4.80
CA GLN A 10 -21.36 12.49 -5.80
C GLN A 10 -22.21 12.34 -7.07
N VAL A 11 -21.66 12.83 -8.18
CA VAL A 11 -22.30 12.79 -9.51
C VAL A 11 -22.29 11.38 -10.09
N SER A 12 -21.40 10.49 -9.61
CA SER A 12 -21.39 9.07 -9.97
C SER A 12 -20.91 8.21 -8.82
N SER A 13 -21.46 6.99 -8.70
CA SER A 13 -21.01 5.97 -7.73
C SER A 13 -19.67 5.34 -8.11
N GLN A 14 -19.14 5.61 -9.31
CA GLN A 14 -17.91 5.00 -9.83
C GLN A 14 -16.65 5.81 -9.50
N THR A 15 -16.78 7.10 -9.18
CA THR A 15 -15.64 7.96 -8.84
C THR A 15 -15.17 7.72 -7.42
N LYS A 16 -13.97 7.16 -7.29
CA LYS A 16 -13.30 6.86 -6.00
C LYS A 16 -12.87 8.11 -5.22
N PHE A 17 -12.93 9.30 -5.84
CA PHE A 17 -12.50 10.57 -5.25
C PHE A 17 -13.57 11.65 -5.39
N CYS A 18 -13.63 12.58 -4.44
CA CYS A 18 -14.40 13.80 -4.58
C CYS A 18 -13.69 14.78 -5.52
N SER A 19 -14.38 15.30 -6.53
CA SER A 19 -13.84 16.26 -7.49
C SER A 19 -13.45 17.61 -6.87
N ARG A 20 -14.09 18.00 -5.75
CA ARG A 20 -13.88 19.31 -5.12
C ARG A 20 -12.76 19.32 -4.09
N CYS A 21 -12.71 18.31 -3.21
CA CYS A 21 -11.74 18.25 -2.11
C CYS A 21 -10.69 17.13 -2.26
N GLY A 22 -10.75 16.32 -3.32
CA GLY A 22 -9.80 15.23 -3.56
C GLY A 22 -9.93 14.04 -2.60
N LEU A 23 -10.90 14.05 -1.70
CA LEU A 23 -11.06 13.04 -0.67
C LEU A 23 -11.40 11.66 -1.27
N PRO A 24 -10.68 10.58 -0.91
CA PRO A 24 -10.97 9.23 -1.39
C PRO A 24 -12.24 8.69 -0.72
N LEU A 25 -13.35 8.68 -1.47
CA LEU A 25 -14.65 8.26 -0.97
C LEU A 25 -14.76 6.73 -0.86
N GLY A 26 -13.92 5.98 -1.57
CA GLY A 26 -13.89 4.51 -1.46
C GLY A 26 -13.49 4.03 -0.05
N LEU A 27 -12.43 4.61 0.51
CA LEU A 27 -11.93 4.21 1.84
C LEU A 27 -12.89 4.69 2.95
N ILE A 28 -13.51 5.85 2.77
CA ILE A 28 -14.50 6.39 3.71
C ILE A 28 -15.79 5.58 3.67
N ALA A 29 -16.24 5.15 2.49
CA ALA A 29 -17.39 4.27 2.38
C ALA A 29 -17.15 2.97 3.16
N GLU A 30 -15.93 2.42 3.09
CA GLU A 30 -15.55 1.24 3.87
C GLU A 30 -15.54 1.54 5.38
N VAL A 31 -14.90 2.63 5.82
CA VAL A 31 -14.90 3.07 7.23
C VAL A 31 -16.32 3.26 7.77
N VAL A 32 -17.16 3.97 7.02
CA VAL A 32 -18.54 4.26 7.42
C VAL A 32 -19.38 2.99 7.43
N SER A 33 -19.18 2.08 6.47
CA SER A 33 -19.87 0.78 6.45
C SER A 33 -19.48 -0.12 7.62
N HIS A 34 -18.26 -0.01 8.13
CA HIS A 34 -17.76 -0.74 9.29
C HIS A 34 -17.90 0.06 10.62
N GLY A 35 -18.69 1.13 10.64
CA GLY A 35 -18.98 1.88 11.87
C GLY A 35 -17.79 2.62 12.47
N GLY A 36 -16.83 3.05 11.64
CA GLY A 36 -15.61 3.75 12.09
C GLY A 36 -14.41 2.83 12.34
N TYR A 37 -14.55 1.53 12.10
CA TYR A 37 -13.48 0.56 12.30
C TYR A 37 -12.83 0.12 10.99
N LEU A 38 -11.50 0.14 10.92
CA LEU A 38 -10.71 -0.32 9.78
C LEU A 38 -9.91 -1.58 10.16
N PRO A 39 -10.39 -2.80 9.83
CA PRO A 39 -9.69 -4.03 10.20
C PRO A 39 -8.28 -4.12 9.59
N GLN A 40 -8.05 -3.47 8.45
CA GLN A 40 -6.72 -3.40 7.83
C GLN A 40 -5.71 -2.57 8.65
N LEU A 41 -6.13 -1.47 9.29
CA LEU A 41 -5.23 -0.66 10.09
C LEU A 41 -4.87 -1.34 11.42
N GLU A 42 -5.81 -2.08 12.01
CA GLU A 42 -5.51 -2.84 13.22
C GLU A 42 -4.44 -3.91 12.97
N GLN A 43 -4.52 -4.61 11.84
CA GLN A 43 -3.49 -5.56 11.43
C GLN A 43 -2.12 -4.90 11.24
N LEU A 44 -2.07 -3.64 10.79
CA LEU A 44 -0.82 -2.88 10.69
C LEU A 44 -0.28 -2.41 12.05
N ASN A 45 -1.16 -2.17 13.02
CA ASN A 45 -0.77 -1.76 14.37
C ASN A 45 -0.40 -2.95 15.27
N THR A 46 -0.69 -4.19 14.86
CA THR A 46 -0.20 -5.36 15.58
C THR A 46 1.33 -5.42 15.50
N LYS A 47 1.96 -5.36 16.67
CA LYS A 47 3.42 -5.46 16.84
C LYS A 47 3.90 -6.71 16.07
N PRO A 48 4.91 -6.62 15.18
CA PRO A 48 5.33 -7.77 14.42
C PRO A 48 5.74 -8.89 15.38
N PRO A 49 5.29 -10.13 15.15
CA PRO A 49 5.65 -11.23 16.04
C PRO A 49 7.17 -11.31 16.16
N PHE A 50 7.65 -11.52 17.38
CA PHE A 50 9.09 -11.56 17.69
C PHE A 50 9.84 -12.57 16.79
N PHE A 51 9.13 -13.64 16.39
CA PHE A 51 9.57 -14.67 15.46
C PHE A 51 9.06 -14.42 14.04
N ASN A 52 10.00 -14.04 13.16
CA ASN A 52 9.77 -13.85 11.73
C ASN A 52 10.67 -14.82 10.96
N LYS A 53 10.25 -15.33 9.79
CA LYS A 53 11.01 -16.34 9.00
C LYS A 53 12.49 -15.97 8.85
N LYS A 54 12.77 -14.68 8.59
CA LYS A 54 14.14 -14.16 8.47
C LYS A 54 14.94 -14.30 9.78
N LYS A 55 14.32 -13.99 10.92
CA LYS A 55 14.95 -14.11 12.23
C LYS A 55 15.19 -15.57 12.61
N GLY A 56 14.27 -16.47 12.26
CA GLY A 56 14.44 -17.91 12.49
C GLY A 56 15.62 -18.50 11.72
N VAL A 57 15.80 -18.12 10.45
CA VAL A 57 16.97 -18.54 9.64
C VAL A 57 18.27 -17.96 10.20
N VAL A 58 18.29 -16.67 10.57
CA VAL A 58 19.47 -16.05 11.19
C VAL A 58 19.80 -16.72 12.52
N PHE A 59 18.80 -17.03 13.35
CA PHE A 59 18.98 -17.73 14.61
C PHE A 59 19.53 -19.15 14.40
N GLY A 60 18.98 -19.90 13.44
CA GLY A 60 19.49 -21.24 13.09
C GLY A 60 20.92 -21.22 12.55
N SER A 61 21.27 -20.22 11.74
CA SER A 61 22.65 -20.03 11.25
C SER A 61 23.62 -19.66 12.37
N LEU A 62 23.20 -18.79 13.29
CA LEU A 62 24.01 -18.44 14.46
C LEU A 62 24.20 -19.67 15.37
N TRP A 63 23.14 -20.47 15.56
CA TRP A 63 23.18 -21.71 16.32
C TRP A 63 24.15 -22.72 15.73
N PHE A 64 24.13 -22.89 14.40
CA PHE A 64 25.08 -23.75 13.69
C PHE A 64 26.52 -23.33 14.00
N ILE A 65 26.85 -22.07 13.72
CA ILE A 65 28.21 -21.54 13.92
C ILE A 65 28.65 -21.69 15.38
N PHE A 66 27.75 -21.38 16.33
CA PHE A 66 28.05 -21.50 17.75
C PHE A 66 28.37 -22.95 18.14
N PHE A 67 27.50 -23.91 17.83
CA PHE A 67 27.71 -25.30 18.23
C PHE A 67 28.84 -25.99 17.46
N THR A 68 29.00 -25.72 16.16
CA THR A 68 29.99 -26.45 15.34
C THR A 68 31.38 -25.85 15.37
N MET A 69 31.53 -24.53 15.55
CA MET A 69 32.83 -23.86 15.58
C MET A 69 33.25 -23.46 16.99
N PHE A 70 32.36 -22.80 17.74
CA PHE A 70 32.71 -22.29 19.06
C PHE A 70 32.76 -23.41 20.11
N THR A 71 31.71 -24.23 20.19
CA THR A 71 31.62 -25.28 21.21
C THR A 71 32.66 -26.38 20.98
N THR A 72 32.83 -26.85 19.74
CA THR A 72 33.86 -27.86 19.41
C THR A 72 35.28 -27.38 19.71
N ALA A 73 35.63 -26.14 19.34
CA ALA A 73 36.96 -25.57 19.63
C ALA A 73 37.18 -25.38 21.13
N PHE A 74 36.18 -24.89 21.85
CA PHE A 74 36.25 -24.69 23.29
C PHE A 74 36.46 -26.01 24.05
N PHE A 75 35.69 -27.05 23.71
CA PHE A 75 35.84 -28.37 24.33
C PHE A 75 37.12 -29.10 23.89
N GLY A 76 37.62 -28.82 22.67
CA GLY A 76 38.92 -29.30 22.21
C GLY A 76 40.09 -28.77 23.06
N ILE A 77 40.06 -27.48 23.44
CA ILE A 77 41.09 -26.88 24.31
C ILE A 77 41.05 -27.48 25.72
N LEU A 78 39.86 -27.84 26.21
CA LEU A 78 39.69 -28.43 27.53
C LEU A 78 40.05 -29.93 27.61
N ASN A 79 40.52 -30.54 26.50
CA ASN A 79 40.75 -31.98 26.40
C ASN A 79 39.54 -32.81 26.85
N ALA A 80 38.34 -32.38 26.45
CA ALA A 80 37.12 -33.14 26.70
C ALA A 80 37.16 -34.48 25.95
N PRO A 81 36.43 -35.51 26.43
CA PRO A 81 36.38 -36.79 25.74
C PRO A 81 35.84 -36.64 24.32
N GLU A 82 36.49 -37.32 23.37
CA GLU A 82 36.20 -37.23 21.92
C GLU A 82 34.73 -37.52 21.58
N GLU A 83 34.11 -38.44 22.33
CA GLU A 83 32.69 -38.79 22.30
C GLU A 83 31.79 -37.54 22.43
N LEU A 84 32.11 -36.65 23.38
CA LEU A 84 31.31 -35.44 23.66
C LEU A 84 31.42 -34.43 22.52
N ILE A 85 32.63 -34.27 21.97
CA ILE A 85 32.91 -33.37 20.85
C ILE A 85 32.14 -33.84 19.61
N ALA A 86 32.14 -35.15 19.34
CA ALA A 86 31.38 -35.75 18.24
C ALA A 86 29.87 -35.55 18.40
N ILE A 87 29.32 -35.80 19.60
CA ILE A 87 27.89 -35.61 19.88
C ILE A 87 27.48 -34.13 19.72
N LEU A 88 28.29 -33.19 20.20
CA LEU A 88 28.04 -31.75 20.06
C LEU A 88 28.07 -31.30 18.60
N ALA A 89 29.01 -31.81 17.81
CA ALA A 89 29.08 -31.51 16.37
C ALA A 89 27.83 -32.01 15.64
N VAL A 90 27.41 -33.26 15.89
CA VAL A 90 26.19 -33.84 15.32
C VAL A 90 24.96 -33.03 15.75
N THR A 91 24.85 -32.73 17.05
CA THR A 91 23.72 -31.97 17.59
C THR A 91 23.67 -30.54 17.04
N GLY A 92 24.82 -29.92 16.81
CA GLY A 92 24.93 -28.61 16.17
C GLY A 92 24.39 -28.60 14.75
N VAL A 93 24.79 -29.59 13.94
CA VAL A 93 24.35 -29.72 12.53
C VAL A 93 22.85 -30.04 12.47
N PHE A 94 22.40 -31.09 13.16
CA PHE A 94 21.00 -31.53 13.11
C PHE A 94 20.07 -30.54 13.81
N GLY A 95 20.50 -29.94 14.92
CA GLY A 95 19.75 -28.92 15.65
C GLY A 95 19.57 -27.65 14.82
N ALA A 96 20.62 -27.16 14.17
CA ALA A 96 20.51 -26.01 13.27
C ALA A 96 19.59 -26.30 12.08
N MET A 97 19.71 -27.49 11.48
CA MET A 97 18.84 -27.92 10.39
C MET A 97 17.36 -27.95 10.82
N MET A 98 17.06 -28.53 11.98
CA MET A 98 15.71 -28.56 12.56
C MET A 98 15.16 -27.16 12.83
N ILE A 99 15.98 -26.25 13.36
CA ILE A 99 15.58 -24.86 13.62
C ILE A 99 15.27 -24.12 12.32
N ILE A 100 16.07 -24.31 11.26
CA ILE A 100 15.86 -23.68 9.96
C ILE A 100 14.58 -24.23 9.31
N ILE A 101 14.39 -25.55 9.28
CA ILE A 101 13.20 -26.18 8.71
C ILE A 101 11.95 -25.77 9.49
N GLY A 102 12.00 -25.83 10.83
CA GLY A 102 10.91 -25.37 11.69
C GLY A 102 10.58 -23.90 11.44
N SER A 103 11.59 -23.06 11.24
CA SER A 103 11.41 -21.64 10.92
C SER A 103 10.78 -21.39 9.55
N LEU A 104 11.00 -22.29 8.59
CA LEU A 104 10.42 -22.19 7.25
C LEU A 104 8.96 -22.68 7.22
N VAL A 105 8.66 -23.72 7.98
CA VAL A 105 7.35 -24.41 8.01
C VAL A 105 6.38 -23.75 8.98
N LEU A 106 6.76 -23.49 10.23
CA LEU A 106 5.82 -23.01 11.26
C LEU A 106 5.56 -21.50 11.18
N LEU A 107 6.53 -20.70 10.74
CA LEU A 107 6.35 -19.26 10.79
C LEU A 107 5.57 -18.74 9.57
N PRO A 108 4.70 -17.74 9.73
CA PRO A 108 4.12 -17.02 8.61
C PRO A 108 5.16 -16.11 7.96
N SER A 109 5.15 -16.02 6.62
CA SER A 109 6.03 -15.10 5.90
C SER A 109 5.53 -13.67 6.13
N SER A 110 6.33 -12.81 6.76
CA SER A 110 5.92 -11.44 7.10
C SER A 110 5.79 -10.48 5.92
N LYS A 111 5.61 -10.99 4.69
CA LYS A 111 5.18 -10.12 3.60
C LYS A 111 3.74 -9.75 3.91
N ALA A 112 3.57 -8.64 4.63
CA ALA A 112 2.30 -7.95 4.73
C ALA A 112 1.85 -7.68 3.29
N ARG A 113 1.01 -8.57 2.76
CA ARG A 113 0.33 -8.35 1.50
C ARG A 113 -0.70 -7.28 1.81
N PHE A 114 -0.34 -6.03 1.56
CA PHE A 114 -1.35 -4.99 1.40
C PHE A 114 -2.36 -5.51 0.36
N PRO A 115 -3.66 -5.63 0.69
CA PRO A 115 -4.67 -5.97 -0.30
C PRO A 115 -4.89 -4.74 -1.18
N VAL A 116 -3.94 -4.41 -2.05
CA VAL A 116 -4.20 -3.54 -3.20
C VAL A 116 -4.88 -4.44 -4.24
N GLY A 117 -6.14 -4.83 -3.99
CA GLY A 117 -6.91 -5.60 -4.99
C GLY A 117 -7.96 -6.60 -4.51
N ALA A 118 -8.32 -6.67 -3.23
CA ALA A 118 -9.45 -7.52 -2.81
C ALA A 118 -10.74 -6.70 -2.78
N GLY A 119 -11.59 -6.82 -3.80
CA GLY A 119 -12.95 -6.25 -3.77
C GLY A 119 -13.56 -5.76 -5.09
N LEU A 120 -13.14 -6.24 -6.26
CA LEU A 120 -14.04 -6.29 -7.43
C LEU A 120 -15.09 -7.39 -7.17
N GLN A 121 -16.10 -7.08 -6.36
CA GLN A 121 -17.34 -7.85 -6.41
C GLN A 121 -18.21 -7.25 -7.52
N PRO A 122 -18.58 -8.02 -8.57
CA PRO A 122 -19.56 -7.55 -9.53
C PRO A 122 -20.89 -7.35 -8.79
N ALA A 123 -21.44 -6.14 -8.93
CA ALA A 123 -22.75 -5.80 -8.40
C ALA A 123 -23.82 -6.78 -8.95
N PRO A 124 -24.79 -7.22 -8.12
CA PRO A 124 -25.91 -8.01 -8.62
C PRO A 124 -26.71 -7.19 -9.65
N PRO A 125 -27.24 -7.83 -10.71
CA PRO A 125 -27.91 -7.14 -11.81
C PRO A 125 -29.15 -6.35 -11.33
N PRO A 126 -29.37 -5.13 -11.84
CA PRO A 126 -30.51 -4.30 -11.46
C PRO A 126 -31.76 -4.82 -12.17
N GLY A 127 -32.56 -5.61 -11.45
CA GLY A 127 -33.76 -6.22 -12.00
C GLY A 127 -34.79 -6.55 -10.94
N GLN A 128 -35.26 -5.54 -10.20
CA GLN A 128 -36.53 -5.62 -9.47
C GLN A 128 -37.04 -4.20 -9.19
N MET A 129 -38.06 -3.83 -9.96
CA MET A 129 -38.78 -2.57 -9.87
C MET A 129 -39.66 -2.55 -8.61
N HIS A 130 -39.54 -1.49 -7.82
CA HIS A 130 -40.61 -0.98 -6.96
C HIS A 130 -40.61 0.55 -7.12
N PRO A 131 -41.74 1.19 -7.48
CA PRO A 131 -41.82 2.64 -7.54
C PRO A 131 -42.16 3.19 -6.14
N PRO A 132 -41.73 4.44 -5.85
CA PRO A 132 -42.76 5.43 -5.66
C PRO A 132 -42.47 6.80 -6.31
N ALA A 133 -43.56 7.36 -6.81
CA ALA A 133 -43.96 8.77 -6.80
C ALA A 133 -43.04 9.84 -7.41
N HIS A 134 -43.55 10.40 -8.52
CA HIS A 134 -43.39 11.77 -9.00
C HIS A 134 -42.84 12.78 -7.99
N GLN A 135 -41.82 13.56 -8.39
CA GLN A 135 -41.84 15.04 -8.35
C GLN A 135 -40.53 15.65 -8.90
N GLY A 136 -40.69 16.69 -9.74
CA GLY A 136 -39.66 17.70 -10.02
C GLY A 136 -38.81 17.50 -11.27
N ALA A 137 -39.35 17.85 -12.45
CA ALA A 137 -38.55 18.00 -13.67
C ALA A 137 -37.51 19.14 -13.48
N LEU A 138 -36.23 18.81 -13.66
CA LEU A 138 -35.15 19.80 -13.75
C LEU A 138 -35.30 20.64 -15.03
N PRO A 139 -34.88 21.92 -15.02
CA PRO A 139 -34.92 22.78 -16.19
C PRO A 139 -34.09 22.18 -17.34
N PRO A 140 -34.49 22.40 -18.61
CA PRO A 140 -33.84 21.80 -19.76
C PRO A 140 -32.37 22.20 -19.82
N THR A 141 -31.50 21.20 -19.92
CA THR A 141 -30.07 21.33 -20.16
C THR A 141 -29.79 22.25 -21.34
N GLN A 142 -29.20 23.42 -21.10
CA GLN A 142 -28.54 24.21 -22.14
C GLN A 142 -27.21 23.53 -22.47
N ALA A 143 -27.18 22.76 -23.57
CA ALA A 143 -25.94 22.26 -24.13
C ALA A 143 -25.33 23.36 -25.01
N THR A 144 -24.18 23.89 -24.61
CA THR A 144 -23.37 24.73 -25.49
C THR A 144 -22.77 23.83 -26.57
N PRO A 145 -23.06 24.04 -27.86
CA PRO A 145 -22.57 23.18 -28.93
C PRO A 145 -21.05 23.23 -29.02
N ALA A 146 -20.44 22.08 -29.29
CA ALA A 146 -18.98 21.92 -29.42
C ALA A 146 -18.37 22.83 -30.52
N GLU A 147 -19.19 23.32 -31.44
CA GLU A 147 -18.83 24.28 -32.49
C GLU A 147 -18.38 25.64 -31.94
N MET A 148 -18.78 26.02 -30.71
CA MET A 148 -18.24 27.20 -30.04
C MET A 148 -16.79 27.02 -29.58
N TYR A 149 -16.30 25.79 -29.44
CA TYR A 149 -14.91 25.52 -29.12
C TYR A 149 -14.07 25.55 -30.40
N GLY A 150 -13.74 26.76 -30.85
CA GLY A 150 -12.78 26.95 -31.94
C GLY A 150 -11.38 26.48 -31.53
N THR A 151 -10.73 25.70 -32.39
CA THR A 151 -9.32 25.34 -32.21
C THR A 151 -8.46 26.60 -32.25
N PRO A 152 -7.56 26.82 -31.27
CA PRO A 152 -6.72 28.01 -31.25
C PRO A 152 -5.84 28.09 -32.51
N ARG A 153 -5.72 29.29 -33.08
CA ARG A 153 -4.84 29.55 -34.23
C ARG A 153 -3.40 29.24 -33.86
N ALA A 154 -2.70 28.48 -34.70
CA ALA A 154 -1.28 28.21 -34.55
C ALA A 154 -0.50 29.55 -34.49
N GLY A 155 0.27 29.76 -33.42
CA GLY A 155 0.97 31.03 -33.13
C GLY A 155 0.31 31.90 -32.05
N SER A 156 -0.87 31.55 -31.55
CA SER A 156 -1.52 32.17 -30.39
C SER A 156 -1.62 31.19 -29.20
N TRP A 157 -0.60 30.33 -29.05
CA TRP A 157 -0.42 29.61 -27.79
C TRP A 157 -0.03 30.66 -26.76
N ARG A 158 -1.06 31.09 -26.00
CA ARG A 158 -1.01 32.14 -24.99
C ARG A 158 0.33 32.13 -24.27
N ASP A 159 0.98 33.28 -24.29
CA ASP A 159 2.05 33.60 -23.35
C ASP A 159 1.51 33.32 -21.94
N THR A 160 1.94 32.22 -21.33
CA THR A 160 1.39 31.76 -20.04
C THR A 160 1.89 32.59 -18.88
N ASN A 161 2.72 33.62 -19.15
CA ASN A 161 3.20 34.58 -18.16
C ASN A 161 2.05 35.28 -17.40
N ASP A 162 0.87 35.42 -18.01
CA ASP A 162 -0.28 36.11 -17.40
C ASP A 162 -1.26 35.19 -16.65
N LEU A 163 -1.07 33.86 -16.68
CA LEU A 163 -1.95 32.93 -15.96
C LEU A 163 -1.47 32.77 -14.51
N GLN A 164 -2.28 33.26 -13.56
CA GLN A 164 -2.12 32.95 -12.14
C GLN A 164 -2.96 31.73 -11.75
N PRO A 165 -2.42 30.80 -10.94
CA PRO A 165 -1.06 30.80 -10.36
C PRO A 165 0.01 30.29 -11.35
N THR A 166 1.19 30.90 -11.31
CA THR A 166 2.35 30.48 -12.12
C THR A 166 2.79 29.08 -11.73
N SER A 167 3.20 28.29 -12.72
CA SER A 167 3.57 26.90 -12.49
C SER A 167 4.94 26.83 -11.78
N VAL A 168 5.09 25.92 -10.82
CA VAL A 168 6.32 25.81 -10.00
C VAL A 168 7.56 25.51 -10.87
N THR A 169 7.37 24.93 -12.05
CA THR A 169 8.40 24.62 -13.06
C THR A 169 8.90 25.83 -13.85
N GLU A 170 8.17 26.95 -13.89
CA GLU A 170 8.64 28.17 -14.57
C GLU A 170 9.76 28.88 -13.79
N SER A 171 9.78 28.75 -12.46
CA SER A 171 10.77 29.43 -11.60
C SER A 171 12.22 28.97 -11.84
N THR A 172 12.41 27.68 -12.11
CA THR A 172 13.73 27.08 -12.34
C THR A 172 14.24 27.33 -13.76
N THR A 173 13.32 27.49 -14.72
CA THR A 173 13.68 27.73 -16.13
C THR A 173 14.11 29.19 -16.36
N ARG A 174 13.52 30.16 -15.65
CA ARG A 174 13.96 31.57 -15.70
C ARG A 174 15.41 31.76 -15.24
N LEU A 175 15.81 31.05 -14.17
CA LEU A 175 17.18 31.13 -13.63
C LEU A 175 18.26 30.62 -14.58
N LEU A 176 17.90 29.79 -15.57
CA LEU A 176 18.83 29.34 -16.60
C LEU A 176 19.05 30.44 -17.64
N ASN A 177 17.97 31.06 -18.12
CA ASN A 177 18.03 32.13 -19.12
C ASN A 177 18.75 33.38 -18.58
N ASP A 178 18.61 33.70 -17.29
CA ASP A 178 19.31 34.82 -16.65
C ASP A 178 20.83 34.59 -16.54
N ARG A 179 21.32 33.34 -16.59
CA ARG A 179 22.76 33.01 -16.55
C ARG A 179 23.45 33.03 -17.91
N GLU A 180 22.69 32.97 -19.00
CA GLU A 180 23.22 32.96 -20.37
C GLU A 180 23.36 34.37 -20.98
N ARG A 181 23.03 35.42 -20.21
CA ARG A 181 23.12 36.83 -20.61
C ARG A 181 24.24 37.55 -19.88
#